data_AF-A0A0N0RZX9-F1
#
_entry.id   AF-A0A0N0RZX9-F1
#
_cell.length_a   1.000
_cell.length_b   1.000
_cell.length_c   1.000
_cell.angle_alpha   90.00
_cell.angle_beta   90.00
_cell.angle_gamma   90.00
#
_symmetry.space_group_name_H-M   'P 1'
#
loop_
_entity.id
_entity.type
_entity.pdbx_description
1 polymer ?
#
loop_
_entity_poly.entity_id
_entity_poly.type
_entity_poly.pdbx_seq_one_letter_code
_entity_poly.pdbx_strand_id
1 'polypeptide(L)'
;MGLKRAIDQYANADIDVNGKKKQPDMGWGPRRTPRGCKKRPTVILEVGVSETEAKLRRDADLWLDPNRGNAYVVITIKLNRKKALVKIDKWVWDGANGTSVLSQHIEVSENDLDEVKLSGGPLTIPFNLLFLREPEVTRKPIIHEGCVKGRQNSKLAERLTEDASYYFFSRLGLSSNSSLEMAGATKSNPFPESASKWTH
;
A
#
# COMPACT_ATOMS: atom_id res chain seq x y z
N MET A 1 -1.59 17.50 -14.78
CA MET A 1 -0.68 16.33 -14.65
C MET A 1 -1.39 15.27 -13.81
N GLY A 2 -1.35 14.00 -14.22
CA GLY A 2 -1.99 12.90 -13.45
C GLY A 2 -1.23 12.54 -12.17
N LEU A 3 -1.94 11.97 -11.19
CA LEU A 3 -1.43 11.68 -9.84
C LEU A 3 -0.18 10.79 -9.84
N LYS A 4 -0.10 9.79 -10.73
CA LYS A 4 1.05 8.88 -10.87
C LYS A 4 2.37 9.61 -11.13
N ARG A 5 2.35 10.71 -11.89
CA ARG A 5 3.56 11.50 -12.20
C ARG A 5 3.97 12.46 -11.07
N ALA A 6 3.17 12.54 -10.01
CA ALA A 6 3.42 13.39 -8.85
C ALA A 6 4.03 12.63 -7.67
N ILE A 7 4.22 11.31 -7.78
CA ILE A 7 4.78 10.44 -6.74
C ILE A 7 6.18 9.99 -7.15
N ASP A 8 7.13 10.07 -6.22
CA ASP A 8 8.43 9.41 -6.31
C ASP A 8 8.41 8.11 -5.50
N GLN A 9 9.10 7.08 -6.00
CA GLN A 9 9.30 5.81 -5.31
C GLN A 9 10.66 5.80 -4.61
N TYR A 10 10.71 5.14 -3.46
CA TYR A 10 11.89 5.04 -2.59
C TYR A 10 12.31 3.59 -2.36
N ALA A 11 12.23 2.75 -3.40
CA ALA A 11 12.78 1.40 -3.36
C ALA A 11 14.31 1.48 -3.19
N ASN A 12 14.88 0.81 -2.19
CA ASN A 12 16.32 0.77 -1.90
C ASN A 12 16.96 2.12 -1.49
N ALA A 13 16.18 3.09 -1.04
CA ALA A 13 16.72 4.34 -0.53
C ALA A 13 17.26 4.14 0.90
N ASP A 14 18.55 4.43 1.12
CA ASP A 14 19.11 4.54 2.47
C ASP A 14 18.51 5.74 3.18
N ILE A 15 17.67 5.48 4.17
CA ILE A 15 17.10 6.52 5.00
C ILE A 15 17.87 6.54 6.31
N ASP A 16 18.45 7.70 6.62
CA ASP A 16 19.04 7.93 7.93
C ASP A 16 17.94 8.00 8.99
N VAL A 17 18.01 7.07 9.92
CA VAL A 17 17.14 6.91 11.09
C VAL A 17 18.05 6.94 12.32
N ASN A 18 18.33 8.14 12.83
CA ASN A 18 19.16 8.38 14.01
C ASN A 18 20.60 7.83 13.87
N GLY A 19 21.28 8.17 12.78
CA GLY A 19 22.66 7.79 12.50
C GLY A 19 22.81 6.37 11.93
N LYS A 20 21.70 5.64 11.75
CA LYS A 20 21.68 4.32 11.12
C LYS A 20 20.92 4.39 9.82
N LYS A 21 21.51 3.84 8.76
CA LYS A 21 20.83 3.66 7.48
C LYS A 21 19.84 2.50 7.59
N LYS A 22 18.58 2.75 7.26
CA LYS A 22 17.56 1.72 7.07
C LYS A 22 16.93 1.90 5.70
N GLN A 23 16.64 0.80 5.02
CA GLN A 23 15.92 0.78 3.75
C GLN A 23 14.52 0.20 3.99
N PRO A 24 13.45 0.84 3.50
CA PRO A 24 12.13 0.22 3.49
C PRO A 24 12.02 -0.79 2.34
N ASP A 25 11.13 -1.77 2.47
CA ASP A 25 10.81 -2.67 1.34
C ASP A 25 10.27 -1.88 0.14
N MET A 26 9.43 -0.87 0.41
CA MET A 26 9.00 0.13 -0.56
C MET A 26 8.61 1.44 0.14
N GLY A 27 8.71 2.56 -0.57
CA GLY A 27 8.24 3.84 -0.06
C GLY A 27 7.75 4.77 -1.17
N TRP A 28 6.88 5.69 -0.81
CA TRP A 28 6.34 6.70 -1.71
C TRP A 28 6.34 8.07 -1.05
N GLY A 29 6.48 9.10 -1.87
CA GLY A 29 6.35 10.48 -1.42
C GLY A 29 6.11 11.44 -2.57
N PRO A 30 5.90 12.73 -2.29
CA PRO A 30 5.67 13.71 -3.33
C PRO A 30 6.96 13.90 -4.15
N ARG A 31 6.84 13.78 -5.46
CA ARG A 31 7.95 14.08 -6.39
C ARG A 31 8.45 15.52 -6.25
N ARG A 32 7.52 16.45 -5.98
CA ARG A 32 7.81 17.83 -5.62
C ARG A 32 7.51 18.02 -4.15
N THR A 33 8.52 17.84 -3.32
CA THR A 33 8.44 18.10 -1.89
C THR A 33 8.15 19.59 -1.63
N PRO A 34 7.18 19.93 -0.76
CA PRO A 34 6.92 21.33 -0.39
C PRO A 34 8.17 22.03 0.17
N ARG A 35 8.23 23.35 0.00
CA ARG A 35 9.37 24.16 0.48
C ARG A 35 9.50 24.00 2.00
N GLY A 36 10.72 23.75 2.46
CA GLY A 36 11.02 23.54 3.88
C GLY A 36 10.90 22.08 4.35
N CYS A 37 10.35 21.17 3.53
CA CYS A 37 10.31 19.74 3.83
C CYS A 37 11.52 19.03 3.20
N LYS A 38 12.10 18.07 3.94
CA LYS A 38 13.17 17.20 3.41
C LYS A 38 12.60 16.20 2.42
N LYS A 39 13.34 15.90 1.34
CA LYS A 39 12.96 14.84 0.39
C LYS A 39 13.14 13.47 1.03
N ARG A 40 12.04 12.86 1.44
CA ARG A 40 11.94 11.55 2.12
C ARG A 40 10.60 10.90 1.73
N PRO A 41 10.46 9.56 1.86
CA PRO A 41 9.15 8.95 1.72
C PRO A 41 8.23 9.40 2.86
N THR A 42 6.97 9.61 2.51
CA THR A 42 5.90 9.97 3.43
C THR A 42 5.01 8.77 3.76
N VAL A 43 5.01 7.78 2.88
CA VAL A 43 4.37 6.47 3.08
C VAL A 43 5.43 5.38 2.93
N ILE A 44 5.46 4.46 3.89
CA ILE A 44 6.36 3.30 3.91
C ILE A 44 5.55 2.01 3.82
N LEU A 45 6.09 1.01 3.13
CA LEU A 45 5.64 -0.38 3.17
C LEU A 45 6.75 -1.25 3.77
N GLU A 46 6.37 -2.13 4.69
CA GLU A 46 7.19 -3.23 5.20
C GLU A 46 6.39 -4.55 5.08
N VAL A 47 7.03 -5.60 4.58
CA VAL A 47 6.41 -6.91 4.33
C VAL A 47 7.13 -7.97 5.14
N GLY A 48 6.37 -8.66 6.00
CA GLY A 48 6.89 -9.71 6.85
C GLY A 48 6.38 -11.10 6.46
N VAL A 49 7.26 -11.95 5.94
CA VAL A 49 6.94 -13.37 5.68
C VAL A 49 7.42 -14.23 6.84
N SER A 50 8.70 -14.10 7.20
CA SER A 50 9.33 -14.75 8.35
C SER A 50 9.30 -13.88 9.62
N GLU A 51 9.12 -12.58 9.45
CA GLU A 51 9.14 -11.58 10.50
C GLU A 51 7.92 -11.73 11.39
N THR A 52 8.10 -11.49 12.68
CA THR A 52 7.00 -11.46 13.65
C THR A 52 6.21 -10.16 13.53
N GLU A 53 4.93 -10.18 13.90
CA GLU A 53 4.11 -8.96 13.99
C GLU A 53 4.74 -7.92 14.93
N ALA A 54 5.36 -8.36 16.03
CA ALA A 54 6.10 -7.49 16.95
C ALA A 54 7.33 -6.83 16.30
N LYS A 55 7.96 -7.46 15.30
CA LYS A 55 9.02 -6.82 14.52
C LYS A 55 8.43 -5.77 13.58
N LEU A 56 7.38 -6.10 12.83
CA LEU A 56 6.70 -5.15 11.93
C LEU A 56 6.19 -3.91 12.69
N ARG A 57 5.64 -4.09 13.90
CA ARG A 57 5.25 -2.97 14.77
C ARG A 57 6.43 -2.08 15.15
N ARG A 58 7.56 -2.67 15.57
CA ARG A 58 8.78 -1.89 15.87
C ARG A 58 9.33 -1.16 14.65
N ASP A 59 9.21 -1.77 13.48
CA ASP A 59 9.58 -1.12 12.22
C ASP A 59 8.64 0.07 11.93
N ALA A 60 7.33 -0.07 12.15
CA ALA A 60 6.38 1.03 12.04
C ALA A 60 6.65 2.17 13.04
N ASP A 61 6.92 1.85 14.31
CA ASP A 61 7.31 2.83 15.33
C ASP A 61 8.53 3.65 14.88
N LEU A 62 9.56 2.97 14.39
CA LEU A 62 10.80 3.57 13.91
C LEU A 62 10.56 4.53 12.73
N TRP A 63 9.70 4.13 11.79
CA TRP A 63 9.40 4.92 10.60
C TRP A 63 8.52 6.13 10.90
N LEU A 64 7.55 5.99 11.81
CA LEU A 64 6.60 7.05 12.17
C LEU A 64 7.17 8.08 13.15
N ASP A 65 8.18 7.72 13.93
CA ASP A 65 8.82 8.65 14.87
C ASP A 65 9.35 9.90 14.13
N PRO A 66 8.85 11.11 14.46
CA PRO A 66 9.22 12.36 13.79
C PRO A 66 10.71 12.71 13.88
N ASN A 67 11.39 12.21 14.90
CA ASN A 67 12.82 12.46 15.12
C ASN A 67 13.69 11.42 14.40
N ARG A 68 13.08 10.40 13.79
CA ARG A 68 13.77 9.26 13.18
C ARG A 68 13.35 9.09 11.72
N GLY A 69 12.36 8.24 11.46
CA GLY A 69 11.89 7.99 10.11
C GLY A 69 11.19 9.20 9.49
N ASN A 70 10.36 9.88 10.30
CA ASN A 70 9.52 11.00 9.91
C ASN A 70 8.62 10.70 8.69
N ALA A 71 8.13 9.46 8.60
CA ALA A 71 7.04 9.08 7.70
C ALA A 71 5.69 9.46 8.34
N TYR A 72 4.67 9.62 7.51
CA TYR A 72 3.32 9.96 7.96
C TYR A 72 2.40 8.73 8.03
N VAL A 73 2.68 7.72 7.21
CA VAL A 73 1.94 6.45 7.19
C VAL A 73 2.94 5.31 7.01
N VAL A 74 2.75 4.24 7.77
CA VAL A 74 3.41 2.95 7.52
C VAL A 74 2.35 1.90 7.28
N ILE A 75 2.52 1.14 6.20
CA ILE A 75 1.72 -0.03 5.89
C ILE A 75 2.59 -1.25 6.18
N THR A 76 2.11 -2.15 7.03
CA THR A 76 2.78 -3.43 7.27
C THR A 76 1.94 -4.56 6.72
N ILE A 77 2.53 -5.45 5.94
CA ILE A 77 1.87 -6.66 5.43
C ILE A 77 2.47 -7.87 6.10
N LYS A 78 1.66 -8.64 6.83
CA LYS A 78 2.07 -9.92 7.41
C LYS A 78 1.47 -11.06 6.61
N LEU A 79 2.33 -11.92 6.07
CA LEU A 79 1.93 -13.16 5.41
C LEU A 79 2.04 -14.33 6.39
N ASN A 80 0.99 -15.14 6.48
CA ASN A 80 1.04 -16.42 7.18
C ASN A 80 1.49 -17.52 6.22
N ARG A 81 2.55 -18.26 6.59
CA ARG A 81 3.08 -19.35 5.76
C ARG A 81 2.31 -20.66 5.91
N LYS A 82 1.49 -20.80 6.95
CA LYS A 82 0.78 -22.03 7.30
C LYS A 82 -0.71 -22.00 6.93
N LYS A 83 -1.25 -20.80 6.73
CA LYS A 83 -2.66 -20.55 6.41
C LYS A 83 -2.71 -19.50 5.32
N ALA A 84 -3.71 -19.57 4.45
CA ALA A 84 -4.03 -18.50 3.51
C ALA A 84 -4.59 -17.30 4.29
N LEU A 85 -3.69 -16.51 4.88
CA LEU A 85 -3.99 -15.36 5.72
C LEU A 85 -2.98 -14.25 5.45
N VAL A 86 -3.50 -13.09 5.06
CA VAL A 86 -2.77 -11.84 4.86
C VAL A 86 -3.37 -10.79 5.80
N LYS A 87 -2.53 -10.19 6.64
CA LYS A 87 -2.90 -9.02 7.43
C LYS A 87 -2.22 -7.79 6.87
N ILE A 88 -2.98 -6.71 6.71
CA ILE A 88 -2.49 -5.42 6.26
C ILE A 88 -2.87 -4.39 7.32
N ASP A 89 -1.86 -3.81 7.95
CA ASP A 89 -2.03 -2.83 9.01
C ASP A 89 -1.53 -1.46 8.54
N LYS A 90 -2.33 -0.43 8.80
CA LYS A 90 -1.96 0.97 8.57
C LYS A 90 -1.70 1.63 9.91
N TRP A 91 -0.48 2.09 10.09
CA TRP A 91 -0.01 2.79 11.27
C TRP A 91 0.16 4.28 10.97
N VAL A 92 -0.18 5.11 11.95
CA VAL A 92 0.01 6.57 11.92
C VAL A 92 0.61 7.04 13.23
N TRP A 93 1.26 8.21 13.22
CA TRP A 93 1.77 8.83 14.44
C TRP A 93 0.65 9.56 15.19
N ASP A 94 0.45 9.23 16.46
CA ASP A 94 -0.35 10.01 17.38
C ASP A 94 0.54 11.07 18.04
N GLY A 95 0.46 12.29 17.52
CA GLY A 95 1.23 13.42 18.03
C GLY A 95 0.88 13.83 19.46
N ALA A 96 -0.32 13.52 19.95
CA ALA A 96 -0.71 13.86 21.32
C ALA A 96 -0.04 12.93 22.34
N ASN A 97 0.04 11.65 22.01
CA ASN A 97 0.63 10.62 22.88
C ASN A 97 2.08 10.28 22.56
N GLY A 98 2.63 10.83 21.46
CA GLY A 98 4.01 10.59 21.04
C GLY A 98 4.29 9.13 20.70
N THR A 99 3.32 8.43 20.10
CA THR A 99 3.42 7.00 19.81
C THR A 99 2.77 6.65 18.47
N SER A 100 3.13 5.50 17.88
CA SER A 100 2.39 4.98 16.73
C SER A 100 1.10 4.30 17.18
N VAL A 101 0.06 4.43 16.36
CA VAL A 101 -1.23 3.78 16.57
C VAL A 101 -1.69 3.07 15.31
N LEU A 102 -2.32 1.91 15.50
CA LEU A 102 -2.96 1.16 14.41
C LEU A 102 -4.25 1.89 14.02
N SER A 103 -4.23 2.55 12.87
CA SER A 103 -5.37 3.32 12.35
C SER A 103 -6.34 2.47 11.53
N GLN A 104 -5.86 1.38 10.92
CA GLN A 104 -6.68 0.47 10.13
C GLN A 104 -6.06 -0.92 10.12
N HIS A 105 -6.90 -1.93 10.29
CA HIS A 105 -6.55 -3.34 10.15
C HIS A 105 -7.39 -3.94 9.03
N ILE A 106 -6.76 -4.63 8.11
CA ILE A 106 -7.40 -5.34 7.00
C ILE A 106 -6.92 -6.79 7.06
N GLU A 107 -7.86 -7.70 6.92
CA GLU A 107 -7.56 -9.12 6.86
C GLU A 107 -8.14 -9.73 5.59
N VAL A 108 -7.31 -10.48 4.87
CA VAL A 108 -7.71 -11.35 3.79
C VAL A 108 -7.42 -12.78 4.22
N SER A 109 -8.43 -13.62 4.25
CA SER A 109 -8.30 -15.03 4.59
C SER A 109 -9.11 -15.91 3.65
N GLU A 110 -8.71 -17.16 3.54
CA GLU A 110 -9.47 -18.22 2.88
C GLU A 110 -9.90 -19.22 3.95
N ASN A 111 -11.16 -19.66 3.90
CA ASN A 111 -11.68 -20.68 4.81
C ASN A 111 -11.51 -22.09 4.22
N ASP A 112 -11.87 -23.11 4.99
CA ASP A 112 -11.77 -24.52 4.56
C ASP A 112 -12.71 -24.89 3.38
N LEU A 113 -13.57 -23.97 2.95
CA LEU A 113 -14.46 -24.10 1.79
C LEU A 113 -13.95 -23.31 0.58
N ASP A 114 -12.68 -22.89 0.59
CA ASP A 114 -12.02 -22.07 -0.44
C ASP A 114 -12.72 -20.71 -0.69
N GLU A 115 -13.49 -20.22 0.28
CA GLU A 115 -14.14 -18.91 0.22
C GLU A 115 -13.20 -17.84 0.77
N VAL A 116 -12.90 -16.85 -0.07
CA VAL A 116 -12.09 -15.69 0.29
C VAL A 116 -12.93 -14.68 1.08
N LYS A 117 -12.48 -14.37 2.29
CA LYS A 117 -13.04 -13.35 3.17
C LYS A 117 -12.11 -12.15 3.23
N LEU A 118 -12.68 -10.97 2.97
CA LEU A 118 -12.01 -9.68 3.10
C LEU A 118 -12.73 -8.87 4.18
N SER A 119 -11.97 -8.30 5.13
CA SER A 119 -12.51 -7.41 6.17
C SER A 119 -11.64 -6.17 6.36
N GLY A 120 -12.23 -5.09 6.88
CA GLY A 120 -11.52 -3.86 7.25
C GLY A 120 -11.08 -2.94 6.09
N GLY A 121 -11.29 -3.35 4.84
CA GLY A 121 -11.00 -2.55 3.64
C GLY A 121 -12.05 -1.48 3.34
N PRO A 122 -11.78 -0.57 2.37
CA PRO A 122 -10.55 -0.47 1.57
C PRO A 122 -9.42 0.28 2.28
N LEU A 123 -8.16 -0.05 1.96
CA LEU A 123 -7.00 0.69 2.45
C LEU A 123 -7.02 2.13 1.92
N THR A 124 -7.04 3.10 2.84
CA THR A 124 -7.08 4.52 2.48
C THR A 124 -5.85 5.26 3.01
N ILE A 125 -5.10 5.87 2.10
CA ILE A 125 -4.00 6.80 2.38
C ILE A 125 -4.51 8.23 2.12
N PRO A 126 -4.59 9.09 3.16
CA PRO A 126 -5.02 10.47 2.97
C PRO A 126 -4.05 11.25 2.07
N PHE A 127 -4.62 12.05 1.16
CA PHE A 127 -3.85 12.82 0.17
C PHE A 127 -2.81 13.73 0.82
N ASN A 128 -3.19 14.43 1.90
CA ASN A 128 -2.32 15.34 2.63
C ASN A 128 -1.15 14.62 3.31
N LEU A 129 -1.33 13.37 3.73
CA LEU A 129 -0.24 12.56 4.30
C LEU A 129 0.73 12.07 3.22
N LEU A 130 0.24 11.77 2.01
CA LEU A 130 1.11 11.38 0.90
C LEU A 130 1.82 12.58 0.28
N PHE A 131 1.12 13.70 0.03
CA PHE A 131 1.65 14.84 -0.73
C PHE A 131 2.13 16.03 0.13
N LEU A 132 1.93 15.99 1.44
CA LEU A 132 2.29 17.05 2.38
C LEU A 132 1.62 18.40 2.07
N ARG A 133 0.44 18.35 1.47
CA ARG A 133 -0.37 19.52 1.11
C ARG A 133 -1.83 19.11 0.95
N GLU A 134 -2.71 20.10 1.05
CA GLU A 134 -4.11 19.90 0.69
C GLU A 134 -4.28 19.64 -0.81
N PRO A 135 -5.30 18.86 -1.21
CA PRO A 135 -5.65 18.71 -2.61
C PRO A 135 -6.05 20.08 -3.19
N GLU A 136 -5.48 20.42 -4.34
CA GLU A 136 -5.88 21.64 -5.05
C GLU A 136 -7.31 21.48 -5.58
N VAL A 137 -8.25 22.21 -5.00
CA VAL A 137 -9.60 22.37 -5.56
C VAL A 137 -9.48 23.34 -6.74
N THR A 138 -9.66 22.86 -7.95
CA THR A 138 -9.57 23.71 -9.15
C THR A 138 -10.77 24.66 -9.26
N ARG A 139 -10.65 25.87 -8.70
CA ARG A 139 -10.86 27.24 -9.29
C ARG A 139 -11.13 28.28 -8.18
N LYS A 140 -10.38 29.40 -8.19
CA LYS A 140 -10.25 30.47 -7.15
C LYS A 140 -11.30 31.62 -7.29
N PRO A 141 -11.44 32.56 -6.33
CA PRO A 141 -10.46 33.63 -6.11
C PRO A 141 -9.86 33.68 -4.69
N ILE A 142 -8.78 34.44 -4.62
CA ILE A 142 -7.78 34.62 -3.57
C ILE A 142 -8.37 35.21 -2.29
N ILE A 143 -8.13 34.57 -1.15
CA ILE A 143 -7.78 35.27 0.09
C ILE A 143 -6.75 34.43 0.85
N HIS A 144 -5.71 35.10 1.32
CA HIS A 144 -4.68 34.55 2.19
C HIS A 144 -5.27 34.12 3.54
N GLU A 145 -4.53 33.22 4.19
CA GLU A 145 -4.56 32.85 5.61
C GLU A 145 -5.16 31.47 5.96
N GLY A 146 -4.35 30.69 6.67
CA GLY A 146 -4.82 29.65 7.59
C GLY A 146 -4.91 28.23 7.02
N CYS A 147 -3.98 27.38 7.48
CA CYS A 147 -4.05 25.92 7.43
C CYS A 147 -5.35 25.41 8.10
N VAL A 148 -6.39 24.98 7.36
CA VAL A 148 -7.57 24.31 7.95
C VAL A 148 -8.35 23.39 6.96
N LYS A 149 -8.60 22.14 7.44
CA LYS A 149 -9.72 21.17 7.22
C LYS A 149 -10.09 20.68 5.80
N GLY A 150 -9.73 19.41 5.53
CA GLY A 150 -10.61 18.24 5.59
C GLY A 150 -11.86 18.21 4.70
N ARG A 151 -11.78 17.53 3.54
CA ARG A 151 -12.94 16.88 2.89
C ARG A 151 -12.52 15.67 2.03
N GLN A 152 -13.22 14.56 2.20
CA GLN A 152 -12.93 13.21 1.68
C GLN A 152 -13.19 13.08 0.15
N ASN A 153 -12.41 12.24 -0.55
CA ASN A 153 -12.74 11.71 -1.88
C ASN A 153 -12.13 10.31 -2.07
N SER A 154 -12.97 9.34 -2.47
CA SER A 154 -12.82 7.88 -2.26
C SER A 154 -12.35 7.05 -3.47
N LYS A 155 -11.76 7.63 -4.52
CA LYS A 155 -11.47 6.90 -5.77
C LYS A 155 -10.03 6.41 -5.97
N LEU A 156 -9.15 6.57 -4.98
CA LEU A 156 -7.72 6.23 -5.11
C LEU A 156 -7.33 4.86 -4.55
N ALA A 157 -8.23 4.18 -3.83
CA ALA A 157 -7.96 2.88 -3.22
C ALA A 157 -7.88 1.74 -4.24
N GLU A 158 -8.50 1.87 -5.41
CA GLU A 158 -8.72 0.76 -6.35
C GLU A 158 -7.49 0.40 -7.21
N ARG A 159 -6.55 1.35 -7.41
CA ARG A 159 -5.34 1.13 -8.25
C ARG A 159 -4.07 0.78 -7.48
N LEU A 160 -4.04 1.02 -6.17
CA LEU A 160 -2.91 0.59 -5.33
C LEU A 160 -2.88 -0.94 -5.19
N THR A 161 -4.02 -1.59 -5.35
CA THR A 161 -4.19 -3.05 -5.37
C THR A 161 -3.57 -3.69 -6.61
N GLU A 162 -3.75 -3.15 -7.82
CA GLU A 162 -3.27 -3.80 -9.07
C GLU A 162 -1.73 -3.80 -9.21
N ASP A 163 -1.07 -2.67 -8.92
CA ASP A 163 0.40 -2.58 -9.02
C ASP A 163 1.10 -3.38 -7.90
N ALA A 164 0.48 -3.49 -6.72
CA ALA A 164 0.98 -4.34 -5.64
C ALA A 164 0.84 -5.83 -5.99
N SER A 165 -0.29 -6.25 -6.58
CA SER A 165 -0.52 -7.63 -7.01
C SER A 165 0.54 -8.10 -8.01
N TYR A 166 0.89 -7.29 -9.03
CA TYR A 166 1.84 -7.71 -10.06
C TYR A 166 3.27 -7.97 -9.51
N TYR A 167 3.71 -7.17 -8.53
CA TYR A 167 4.98 -7.39 -7.82
C TYR A 167 4.88 -8.50 -6.76
N PHE A 168 3.69 -8.68 -6.16
CA PHE A 168 3.43 -9.70 -5.13
C PHE A 168 3.40 -11.12 -5.72
N PHE A 169 2.79 -11.31 -6.89
CA PHE A 169 2.72 -12.62 -7.57
C PHE A 169 4.02 -13.01 -8.29
N SER A 170 4.69 -12.04 -8.95
CA SER A 170 5.95 -12.30 -9.66
C SER A 170 7.12 -12.72 -8.75
N ARG A 171 7.13 -12.27 -7.49
CA ARG A 171 8.18 -12.64 -6.51
C ARG A 171 7.87 -13.93 -5.73
N LEU A 172 6.62 -14.42 -5.79
CA LEU A 172 6.17 -15.64 -5.10
C LEU A 172 6.04 -16.86 -6.04
N GLY A 173 6.35 -16.73 -7.35
CA GLY A 173 6.24 -17.82 -8.31
C GLY A 173 4.81 -18.29 -8.58
N LEU A 174 3.82 -17.42 -8.31
CA LEU A 174 2.40 -17.71 -8.53
C LEU A 174 1.95 -17.03 -9.84
N SER A 175 1.40 -17.83 -10.76
CA SER A 175 0.98 -17.40 -12.10
C SER A 175 -0.15 -16.38 -12.05
N SER A 176 0.06 -15.20 -12.66
CA SER A 176 -0.98 -14.19 -12.91
C SER A 176 -1.84 -14.60 -14.10
N ASN A 177 -2.94 -15.33 -13.86
CA ASN A 177 -3.99 -15.47 -14.86
C ASN A 177 -5.28 -14.83 -14.35
N SER A 178 -5.54 -13.60 -14.81
CA SER A 178 -6.81 -13.19 -15.45
C SER A 178 -6.93 -11.66 -15.45
N SER A 179 -6.54 -11.04 -16.56
CA SER A 179 -7.19 -9.81 -17.02
C SER A 179 -7.92 -10.16 -18.29
N LEU A 180 -9.25 -10.23 -18.24
CA LEU A 180 -10.22 -9.98 -19.32
C LEU A 180 -11.53 -10.67 -18.96
N GLU A 181 -12.58 -9.89 -18.72
CA GLU A 181 -13.78 -10.00 -19.55
C GLU A 181 -14.59 -8.70 -19.47
N MET A 182 -14.50 -7.95 -20.55
CA MET A 182 -15.56 -7.03 -20.98
C MET A 182 -16.62 -7.87 -21.68
N ALA A 183 -17.85 -7.76 -21.18
CA ALA A 183 -19.14 -8.01 -21.82
C ALA A 183 -19.16 -8.72 -23.21
N GLY A 184 -19.70 -9.95 -23.19
CA GLY A 184 -20.86 -10.33 -24.00
C GLY A 184 -20.67 -10.72 -25.47
N ALA A 185 -20.86 -11.99 -25.79
CA ALA A 185 -21.86 -12.46 -26.76
C ALA A 185 -21.81 -14.00 -26.87
N THR A 186 -22.95 -14.56 -27.23
CA THR A 186 -23.32 -15.97 -27.16
C THR A 186 -22.90 -16.81 -28.38
N LYS A 187 -22.79 -18.12 -28.13
CA LYS A 187 -23.18 -19.29 -28.97
C LYS A 187 -22.08 -20.23 -29.46
N SER A 188 -22.48 -21.51 -29.32
CA SER A 188 -22.14 -22.75 -30.05
C SER A 188 -20.83 -23.48 -29.76
N ASN A 189 -20.98 -24.61 -29.06
CA ASN A 189 -20.25 -25.88 -29.25
C ASN A 189 -20.42 -26.38 -30.71
N PRO A 190 -19.52 -27.23 -31.27
CA PRO A 190 -19.25 -28.59 -30.73
C PRO A 190 -17.80 -29.13 -30.83
N PHE A 191 -17.56 -30.23 -30.09
CA PHE A 191 -16.47 -31.25 -30.15
C PHE A 191 -16.10 -31.73 -31.59
N PRO A 192 -15.01 -32.53 -31.87
CA PRO A 192 -14.41 -33.56 -30.99
C PRO A 192 -12.87 -33.88 -31.04
N GLU A 193 -12.47 -34.77 -30.12
CA GLU A 193 -11.53 -35.92 -30.23
C GLU A 193 -9.98 -35.84 -30.22
N SER A 194 -9.42 -36.79 -29.42
CA SER A 194 -8.09 -37.47 -29.49
C SER A 194 -6.85 -36.70 -28.99
N ALA A 195 -5.81 -37.27 -28.36
CA ALA A 195 -5.52 -38.58 -27.78
C ALA A 195 -4.21 -38.51 -26.93
N SER A 196 -4.11 -39.43 -25.95
CA SER A 196 -2.91 -40.22 -25.54
C SER A 196 -1.65 -39.58 -24.89
N LYS A 197 -1.33 -40.11 -23.69
CA LYS A 197 -0.05 -40.72 -23.19
C LYS A 197 1.26 -39.93 -23.38
N TRP A 198 2.17 -39.81 -22.41
CA TRP A 198 2.99 -40.88 -21.84
C TRP A 198 3.63 -40.52 -20.49
N THR A 199 3.79 -41.55 -19.66
CA THR A 199 4.69 -41.69 -18.51
C THR A 199 6.07 -42.19 -18.95
N HIS A 200 7.12 -41.77 -18.24
CA HIS A 200 8.25 -42.62 -17.86
C HIS A 200 8.75 -42.20 -16.48
#